data_AF-A0A969I4S0-F1
#
_entry.id   AF-A0A969I4S0-F1
#
_cell.length_a   1.000
_cell.length_b   1.000
_cell.length_c   1.000
_cell.angle_alpha   90.00
_cell.angle_beta   90.00
_cell.angle_gamma   90.00
#
_symmetry.space_group_name_H-M   'P 1'
#
loop_
_entity.id
_entity.type
_entity.pdbx_description
1 polymer ?
#
loop_
_entity_poly.entity_id
_entity_poly.type
_entity_poly.pdbx_seq_one_letter_code
_entity_poly.pdbx_strand_id
1 'polypeptide(L)'
;MARNPETGQPWIFQHVTLGAVGGDGNFENPFGTVQAALNAAASDGNHIAYVDIGNNADIPGFSIPDRVQVLSRGPVQPLDTIQFDNIQIPLSGTGQFPTIRGTTATNGALNGLVSLGDRSTLSGFEIQANGSNGVVGNDVVDAIVRDNRIFNADRGIYIQGDGVTSGAMLLRNTINGAAQQGILFEAINGGAIANTVINSNIISNSTVDGIRITAADNSALTNIAVSRNTIQNVLNPAATLEFADGIDIFVSSGSTAENITISENIIDNVADDGINIGVRHIPTIGSHISNVVISNNQISNIGSDTYACGTGIEVFNNGSDAVVIEGISITNNTISNARHGSILFDSTNVSNVPAPNPGGIFRVTNFTGNTSINPGNGVDLGFFLGNNPVTGASVEFSGIGTVQPPPPVNPVVSAAIQASNNFAGTITQRTSTNRNGVCPMP
;
A
#
# COMPACT_ATOMS: atom_id res chain seq x y z
N MET A 1 22.21 30.47 12.55
CA MET A 1 20.78 30.12 12.67
C MET A 1 20.39 29.35 11.42
N ALA A 2 19.85 28.13 11.57
CA ALA A 2 19.34 27.34 10.46
C ALA A 2 18.04 27.96 9.93
N ARG A 3 17.93 28.16 8.61
CA ARG A 3 16.72 28.71 7.96
C ARG A 3 16.03 27.65 7.13
N ASN A 4 14.71 27.58 7.26
CA ASN A 4 13.83 26.75 6.46
C ASN A 4 13.95 27.14 4.97
N PRO A 5 14.26 26.20 4.06
CA PRO A 5 14.34 26.47 2.62
C PRO A 5 12.99 26.86 1.99
N GLU A 6 11.85 26.43 2.54
CA GLU A 6 10.52 26.73 2.01
C GLU A 6 10.10 28.18 2.30
N THR A 7 10.38 28.68 3.50
CA THR A 7 9.87 29.99 3.97
C THR A 7 10.94 31.08 4.00
N GLY A 8 12.23 30.70 3.99
CA GLY A 8 13.34 31.60 4.25
C GLY A 8 13.46 32.05 5.71
N GLN A 9 12.54 31.64 6.59
CA GLN A 9 12.53 31.98 8.01
C GLN A 9 13.34 30.98 8.84
N PRO A 10 13.74 31.34 10.06
CA PRO A 10 14.42 30.40 10.93
C PRO A 10 13.56 29.24 11.39
N TRP A 11 14.18 28.07 11.57
CA TRP A 11 13.55 26.97 12.30
C TRP A 11 13.36 27.33 13.78
N ILE A 12 12.18 27.02 14.32
CA ILE A 12 11.79 27.24 15.72
C ILE A 12 11.53 25.89 16.37
N PHE A 13 12.30 25.59 17.42
CA PHE A 13 12.20 24.34 18.16
C PHE A 13 11.38 24.54 19.43
N GLN A 14 10.36 23.72 19.60
CA GLN A 14 9.65 23.51 20.86
C GLN A 14 10.20 22.22 21.48
N HIS A 15 11.18 22.37 22.37
CA HIS A 15 11.80 21.25 23.06
C HIS A 15 10.84 20.63 24.07
N VAL A 16 10.76 19.31 24.05
CA VAL A 16 9.97 18.51 25.00
C VAL A 16 10.91 17.55 25.71
N THR A 17 10.83 17.50 27.04
CA THR A 17 11.44 16.46 27.87
C THR A 17 10.32 15.83 28.68
N LEU A 18 9.95 14.59 28.34
CA LEU A 18 8.75 13.98 28.90
C LEU A 18 8.84 13.86 30.42
N GLY A 19 7.80 14.35 31.10
CA GLY A 19 7.70 14.39 32.55
C GLY A 19 8.39 15.59 33.22
N ALA A 20 8.96 16.52 32.46
CA ALA A 20 9.39 17.81 33.01
C ALA A 20 8.17 18.61 33.53
N VAL A 21 8.38 19.44 34.55
CA VAL A 21 7.31 20.24 35.16
C VAL A 21 7.33 21.64 34.56
N GLY A 22 6.27 22.00 33.82
CA GLY A 22 6.21 23.29 33.14
C GLY A 22 7.10 23.34 31.91
N GLY A 23 7.61 24.54 31.60
CA GLY A 23 8.46 24.82 30.44
C GLY A 23 7.93 25.95 29.56
N ASP A 24 8.83 26.60 28.83
CA ASP A 24 8.50 27.57 27.77
C ASP A 24 8.89 27.06 26.38
N GLY A 25 9.38 25.81 26.29
CA GLY A 25 9.74 25.15 25.04
C GLY A 25 11.15 25.41 24.56
N ASN A 26 11.95 26.23 25.28
CA ASN A 26 13.37 26.37 24.96
C ASN A 26 14.19 25.15 25.44
N PHE A 27 15.45 25.05 25.01
CA PHE A 27 16.29 23.89 25.32
C PHE A 27 16.58 23.75 26.83
N GLU A 28 16.79 24.87 27.52
CA GLU A 28 17.09 24.93 28.95
C GLU A 28 15.84 24.75 29.85
N ASN A 29 14.64 24.96 29.31
CA ASN A 29 13.35 24.92 29.98
C ASN A 29 12.27 24.26 29.10
N PRO A 30 12.47 22.97 28.75
CA PRO A 30 11.60 22.27 27.79
C PRO A 30 10.20 22.03 28.38
N PHE A 31 9.22 21.88 27.50
CA PHE A 31 7.89 21.44 27.91
C PHE A 31 7.89 20.00 28.45
N GLY A 32 6.99 19.72 29.39
CA GLY A 32 6.78 18.37 29.93
C GLY A 32 5.99 17.40 29.05
N THR A 33 5.24 17.90 28.07
CA THR A 33 4.33 17.10 27.22
C THR A 33 4.38 17.52 25.76
N VAL A 34 4.08 16.59 24.86
CA VAL A 34 3.98 16.87 23.42
C VAL A 34 2.84 17.85 23.13
N GLN A 35 1.69 17.70 23.78
CA GLN A 35 0.54 18.60 23.57
C GLN A 35 0.87 20.05 23.92
N ALA A 36 1.66 20.32 24.97
CA ALA A 36 2.07 21.68 25.30
C ALA A 36 2.95 22.30 24.21
N ALA A 37 3.88 21.53 23.65
CA ALA A 37 4.69 21.98 22.51
C ALA A 37 3.85 22.23 21.25
N LEU A 38 2.88 21.36 20.96
CA LEU A 38 1.97 21.54 19.83
C LEU A 38 1.08 22.77 19.99
N ASN A 39 0.60 23.06 21.20
CA ASN A 39 -0.18 24.27 21.49
C ASN A 39 0.65 25.56 21.31
N ALA A 40 1.96 25.48 21.48
CA ALA A 40 2.89 26.60 21.27
C ALA A 40 3.40 26.70 19.81
N ALA A 41 3.16 25.67 18.98
CA ALA A 41 3.62 25.63 17.60
C ALA A 41 2.70 26.44 16.68
N ALA A 42 3.27 27.28 15.82
CA ALA A 42 2.52 27.94 14.76
C ALA A 42 2.50 27.08 13.49
N SER A 43 1.36 27.06 12.80
CA SER A 43 1.19 26.38 11.50
C SER A 43 1.76 27.17 10.32
N ASP A 44 2.93 27.77 10.49
CA ASP A 44 3.59 28.64 9.50
C ASP A 44 4.68 27.92 8.68
N GLY A 45 4.93 26.64 8.98
CA GLY A 45 5.97 25.82 8.35
C GLY A 45 7.33 25.86 9.04
N ASN A 46 7.51 26.62 10.12
CA ASN A 46 8.82 26.82 10.75
C ASN A 46 8.97 26.11 12.10
N HIS A 47 7.92 25.46 12.60
CA HIS A 47 7.89 24.90 13.94
C HIS A 47 8.16 23.40 13.98
N ILE A 48 9.00 23.00 14.93
CA ILE A 48 9.36 21.61 15.20
C ILE A 48 9.16 21.33 16.69
N ALA A 49 8.28 20.40 17.04
CA ALA A 49 8.25 19.80 18.37
C ALA A 49 9.32 18.71 18.45
N TYR A 50 10.38 18.94 19.24
CA TYR A 50 11.52 18.02 19.34
C TYR A 50 11.55 17.30 20.69
N VAL A 51 11.26 16.00 20.66
CA VAL A 51 10.88 15.21 21.83
C VAL A 51 12.03 14.34 22.32
N ASP A 52 12.38 14.54 23.59
CA ASP A 52 13.26 13.69 24.38
C ASP A 52 12.46 12.80 25.34
N ILE A 53 12.91 11.57 25.52
CA ILE A 53 12.21 10.55 26.31
C ILE A 53 12.15 10.91 27.81
N GLY A 54 13.06 11.74 28.32
CA GLY A 54 13.04 12.24 29.70
C GLY A 54 12.89 11.12 30.73
N ASN A 55 11.88 11.23 31.61
CA ASN A 55 11.56 10.22 32.62
C ASN A 55 10.70 9.06 32.08
N ASN A 56 10.64 8.91 30.75
CA ASN A 56 9.89 7.88 30.05
C ASN A 56 8.39 7.86 30.37
N ALA A 57 7.77 9.04 30.42
CA ALA A 57 6.32 9.16 30.55
C ALA A 57 5.65 8.80 29.21
N ASP A 58 4.57 8.01 29.25
CA ASP A 58 3.75 7.72 28.07
C ASP A 58 3.19 9.02 27.47
N ILE A 59 3.20 9.12 26.15
CA ILE A 59 2.61 10.24 25.40
C ILE A 59 1.16 9.85 25.05
N PRO A 60 0.14 10.61 25.49
CA PRO A 60 -1.24 10.43 25.03
C PRO A 60 -1.37 10.64 23.51
N GLY A 61 -2.47 10.17 22.90
CA GLY A 61 -2.75 10.51 21.50
C GLY A 61 -2.88 12.03 21.27
N PHE A 62 -2.50 12.50 20.07
CA PHE A 62 -2.52 13.91 19.70
C PHE A 62 -2.74 14.13 18.19
N SER A 63 -3.09 15.36 17.82
CA SER A 63 -3.17 15.80 16.42
C SER A 63 -2.03 16.77 16.11
N ILE A 64 -1.32 16.53 15.00
CA ILE A 64 -0.27 17.42 14.51
C ILE A 64 -0.92 18.51 13.66
N PRO A 65 -0.76 19.81 14.00
CA PRO A 65 -1.25 20.88 13.16
C PRO A 65 -0.59 20.90 11.79
N ASP A 66 -1.22 21.58 10.84
CA ASP A 66 -0.64 21.78 9.52
C ASP A 66 0.73 22.45 9.63
N ARG A 67 1.66 21.99 8.77
CA ARG A 67 3.02 22.51 8.61
C ARG A 67 3.85 22.47 9.89
N VAL A 68 3.51 21.60 10.84
CA VAL A 68 4.28 21.34 12.05
C VAL A 68 4.95 19.97 11.96
N GLN A 69 6.20 19.89 12.40
CA GLN A 69 6.94 18.64 12.51
C GLN A 69 7.01 18.18 13.96
N VAL A 70 6.79 16.89 14.19
CA VAL A 70 6.97 16.23 15.49
C VAL A 70 8.06 15.17 15.32
N LEU A 71 9.21 15.44 15.90
CA LEU A 71 10.43 14.65 15.74
C LEU A 71 10.90 14.18 17.11
N SER A 72 11.33 12.93 17.23
CA SER A 72 12.01 12.45 18.43
C SER A 72 13.53 12.39 18.25
N ARG A 73 14.24 12.18 19.37
CA ARG A 73 15.69 11.91 19.37
C ARG A 73 16.08 10.49 18.93
N GLY A 74 15.11 9.58 18.74
CA GLY A 74 15.36 8.15 18.50
C GLY A 74 16.20 7.89 17.24
N PRO A 75 15.68 8.10 16.03
CA PRO A 75 16.46 8.01 14.80
C PRO A 75 17.31 9.27 14.58
N VAL A 76 18.28 9.18 13.67
CA VAL A 76 18.97 10.37 13.15
C VAL A 76 17.95 11.26 12.45
N GLN A 77 17.88 12.53 12.85
CA GLN A 77 16.93 13.48 12.29
C GLN A 77 17.64 14.44 11.33
N PRO A 78 17.46 14.28 10.01
CA PRO A 78 17.90 15.29 9.06
C PRO A 78 16.99 16.51 9.13
N LEU A 79 17.56 17.67 8.87
CA LEU A 79 16.85 18.94 8.74
C LEU A 79 17.40 19.71 7.55
N ASP A 80 16.51 20.05 6.62
CA ASP A 80 16.89 20.83 5.47
C ASP A 80 17.03 22.32 5.82
N THR A 81 18.08 22.95 5.29
CA THR A 81 18.44 24.34 5.58
C THR A 81 19.01 25.05 4.36
N ILE A 82 18.76 26.35 4.24
CA ILE A 82 19.35 27.18 3.17
C ILE A 82 20.88 27.20 3.22
N GLN A 83 21.48 27.09 4.41
CA GLN A 83 22.90 27.34 4.61
C GLN A 83 23.78 26.12 4.34
N PHE A 84 23.28 24.92 4.60
CA PHE A 84 24.08 23.69 4.65
C PHE A 84 23.39 22.51 3.97
N ASP A 85 22.35 22.78 3.17
CA ASP A 85 21.44 21.82 2.54
C ASP A 85 20.76 20.89 3.56
N ASN A 86 21.48 19.92 4.12
CA ASN A 86 20.95 18.99 5.12
C ASN A 86 21.90 18.91 6.32
N ILE A 87 21.37 19.17 7.52
CA ILE A 87 22.10 19.01 8.78
C ILE A 87 21.42 17.98 9.67
N GLN A 88 22.19 17.23 10.44
CA GLN A 88 21.65 16.43 11.52
C GLN A 88 21.25 17.33 12.70
N ILE A 89 20.01 17.20 13.18
CA ILE A 89 19.57 17.87 14.41
C ILE A 89 20.42 17.34 15.58
N PRO A 90 21.01 18.21 16.42
CA PRO A 90 21.79 17.79 17.57
C PRO A 90 21.03 16.82 18.47
N LEU A 91 21.75 15.85 19.04
CA LEU A 91 21.23 14.84 19.96
C LEU A 91 20.22 13.85 19.35
N SER A 92 20.04 13.83 18.02
CA SER A 92 19.27 12.78 17.33
C SER A 92 20.11 11.52 17.13
N GLY A 93 19.46 10.37 16.92
CA GLY A 93 20.12 9.08 16.72
C GLY A 93 20.45 8.34 18.02
N THR A 94 19.72 8.59 19.10
CA THR A 94 19.95 7.92 20.40
C THR A 94 19.51 6.46 20.41
N GLY A 95 18.66 6.05 19.46
CA GLY A 95 18.01 4.74 19.43
C GLY A 95 16.86 4.59 20.44
N GLN A 96 16.54 5.64 21.22
CA GLN A 96 15.46 5.64 22.20
C GLN A 96 14.21 6.32 21.61
N PHE A 97 13.12 5.56 21.50
CA PHE A 97 11.87 6.00 20.89
C PHE A 97 10.86 6.34 22.00
N PRO A 98 10.44 7.60 22.15
CA PRO A 98 9.34 7.94 23.04
C PRO A 98 8.06 7.19 22.64
N THR A 99 7.32 6.72 23.64
CA THR A 99 6.17 5.84 23.40
C THR A 99 4.85 6.61 23.44
N ILE A 100 4.06 6.50 22.38
CA ILE A 100 2.70 7.00 22.26
C ILE A 100 1.73 5.87 22.58
N ARG A 101 0.87 6.07 23.58
CA ARG A 101 -0.12 5.09 24.07
C ARG A 101 -1.33 5.82 24.62
N GLY A 102 -2.46 5.13 24.77
CA GLY A 102 -3.64 5.66 25.45
C GLY A 102 -4.86 5.81 24.53
N THR A 103 -5.68 6.84 24.76
CA THR A 103 -6.93 7.05 24.04
C THR A 103 -6.70 7.77 22.71
N THR A 104 -7.46 7.39 21.69
CA THR A 104 -7.39 7.94 20.32
C THR A 104 -7.52 9.45 20.29
N ALA A 105 -6.67 10.11 19.50
CA ALA A 105 -6.89 11.47 19.05
C ALA A 105 -8.19 11.48 18.23
N THR A 106 -9.16 12.29 18.65
CA THR A 106 -10.42 12.45 17.93
C THR A 106 -10.16 13.26 16.66
N ASN A 107 -10.17 12.60 15.49
CA ASN A 107 -10.30 13.29 14.21
C ASN A 107 -11.35 12.57 13.34
N GLY A 108 -12.63 12.86 13.60
CA GLY A 108 -13.74 12.32 12.82
C GLY A 108 -13.92 10.80 12.89
N ALA A 109 -14.42 10.19 11.82
CA ALA A 109 -14.63 8.74 11.72
C ALA A 109 -13.32 7.92 11.74
N LEU A 110 -12.16 8.59 11.59
CA LEU A 110 -10.83 7.99 11.60
C LEU A 110 -10.19 8.12 12.99
N ASN A 111 -10.55 7.23 13.91
CA ASN A 111 -9.94 7.23 15.23
C ASN A 111 -8.53 6.61 15.18
N GLY A 112 -7.50 7.38 15.55
CA GLY A 112 -6.12 6.91 15.65
C GLY A 112 -5.35 7.57 16.80
N LEU A 113 -4.19 7.05 17.20
CA LEU A 113 -3.39 7.68 18.26
C LEU A 113 -2.75 9.00 17.80
N VAL A 114 -2.27 9.06 16.57
CA VAL A 114 -1.72 10.29 15.99
C VAL A 114 -2.53 10.68 14.76
N SER A 115 -3.03 11.91 14.73
CA SER A 115 -3.66 12.47 13.53
C SER A 115 -2.74 13.48 12.84
N LEU A 116 -2.68 13.41 11.52
CA LEU A 116 -1.85 14.25 10.67
C LEU A 116 -2.63 15.47 10.15
N GLY A 117 -1.97 16.63 10.13
CA GLY A 117 -2.36 17.78 9.33
C GLY A 117 -1.59 17.84 8.01
N ASP A 118 -1.91 18.82 7.17
CA ASP A 118 -1.22 19.06 5.90
C ASP A 118 0.23 19.44 6.13
N ARG A 119 1.15 18.94 5.31
CA ARG A 119 2.60 19.21 5.39
C ARG A 119 3.18 18.94 6.77
N SER A 120 2.55 18.05 7.53
CA SER A 120 3.03 17.63 8.84
C SER A 120 4.08 16.54 8.70
N THR A 121 4.94 16.39 9.72
CA THR A 121 5.88 15.27 9.78
C THR A 121 5.79 14.60 11.14
N LEU A 122 5.69 13.26 11.15
CA LEU A 122 5.84 12.44 12.35
C LEU A 122 7.07 11.54 12.21
N SER A 123 8.03 11.66 13.14
CA SER A 123 9.20 10.77 13.12
C SER A 123 9.78 10.36 14.46
N GLY A 124 10.12 9.08 14.56
CA GLY A 124 10.95 8.54 15.63
C GLY A 124 10.17 8.08 16.86
N PHE A 125 8.89 7.76 16.72
CA PHE A 125 8.07 7.33 17.84
C PHE A 125 7.82 5.84 17.83
N GLU A 126 7.69 5.28 19.03
CA GLU A 126 7.02 4.00 19.20
C GLU A 126 5.54 4.27 19.47
N ILE A 127 4.65 3.62 18.73
CA ILE A 127 3.21 3.81 18.79
C ILE A 127 2.59 2.47 19.16
N GLN A 128 2.01 2.39 20.35
CA GLN A 128 1.35 1.17 20.82
C GLN A 128 -0.16 1.39 20.85
N ALA A 129 -0.80 1.04 19.74
CA ALA A 129 -2.17 1.46 19.45
C ALA A 129 -3.24 0.56 20.06
N ASN A 130 -2.89 -0.67 20.45
CA ASN A 130 -3.74 -1.62 21.20
C ASN A 130 -5.19 -1.72 20.66
N GLY A 131 -5.34 -1.93 19.35
CA GLY A 131 -6.63 -2.04 18.66
C GLY A 131 -7.22 -0.72 18.17
N SER A 132 -6.53 0.41 18.34
CA SER A 132 -6.81 1.65 17.60
C SER A 132 -5.95 1.74 16.35
N ASN A 133 -6.27 2.61 15.40
CA ASN A 133 -5.31 2.93 14.33
C ASN A 133 -4.07 3.61 14.91
N GLY A 134 -2.89 3.33 14.36
CA GLY A 134 -1.64 3.95 14.80
C GLY A 134 -1.58 5.42 14.42
N VAL A 135 -1.46 5.67 13.11
CA VAL A 135 -1.45 7.01 12.52
C VAL A 135 -2.61 7.15 11.54
N VAL A 136 -3.31 8.28 11.59
CA VAL A 136 -4.43 8.59 10.71
C VAL A 136 -4.26 9.92 10.00
N GLY A 137 -4.76 10.02 8.77
CA GLY A 137 -4.87 11.26 8.02
C GLY A 137 -6.15 11.24 7.20
N ASN A 138 -6.84 12.38 7.14
CA ASN A 138 -7.98 12.59 6.25
C ASN A 138 -7.66 13.76 5.34
N ASP A 139 -7.67 13.54 4.02
CA ASP A 139 -7.42 14.56 3.00
C ASP A 139 -6.10 15.31 3.19
N VAL A 140 -5.06 14.57 3.59
CA VAL A 140 -3.76 15.17 3.92
C VAL A 140 -2.91 15.41 2.67
N VAL A 141 -2.29 16.58 2.62
CA VAL A 141 -1.38 16.98 1.54
C VAL A 141 0.05 17.05 2.06
N ASP A 142 1.00 16.42 1.37
CA ASP A 142 2.44 16.45 1.62
C ASP A 142 2.83 16.00 3.06
N ALA A 143 2.03 15.12 3.68
CA ALA A 143 2.31 14.60 5.01
C ALA A 143 3.39 13.50 4.99
N ILE A 144 4.29 13.52 5.97
CA ILE A 144 5.41 12.57 6.07
C ILE A 144 5.31 11.77 7.37
N VAL A 145 5.28 10.44 7.26
CA VAL A 145 5.38 9.53 8.40
C VAL A 145 6.63 8.69 8.22
N ARG A 146 7.63 8.88 9.06
CA ARG A 146 8.91 8.19 8.88
C ARG A 146 9.59 7.70 10.14
N ASP A 147 10.29 6.58 10.03
CA ASP A 147 11.14 6.06 11.10
C ASP A 147 10.35 5.80 12.40
N ASN A 148 9.07 5.41 12.31
CA ASN A 148 8.24 5.06 13.47
C ASN A 148 8.15 3.54 13.66
N ARG A 149 7.85 3.11 14.87
CA ARG A 149 7.57 1.70 15.21
C ARG A 149 6.14 1.59 15.71
N ILE A 150 5.26 0.89 15.00
CA ILE A 150 3.83 0.83 15.26
C ILE A 150 3.46 -0.61 15.61
N PHE A 151 2.83 -0.80 16.77
CA PHE A 151 2.53 -2.12 17.33
C PHE A 151 1.05 -2.27 17.67
N ASN A 152 0.50 -3.46 17.38
CA ASN A 152 -0.82 -3.91 17.81
C ASN A 152 -1.93 -2.92 17.45
N ALA A 153 -1.85 -2.31 16.28
CA ALA A 153 -2.86 -1.37 15.79
C ALA A 153 -4.05 -2.11 15.15
N ASP A 154 -5.19 -1.44 15.00
CA ASP A 154 -6.22 -1.91 14.07
C ASP A 154 -5.66 -1.85 12.65
N ARG A 155 -5.38 -0.63 12.17
CA ARG A 155 -4.49 -0.38 11.03
C ARG A 155 -3.24 0.36 11.48
N GLY A 156 -2.08 0.00 10.94
CA GLY A 156 -0.83 0.66 11.31
C GLY A 156 -0.84 2.15 10.94
N ILE A 157 -1.00 2.42 9.64
CA ILE A 157 -1.18 3.77 9.09
C ILE A 157 -2.42 3.75 8.19
N TYR A 158 -3.35 4.68 8.40
CA TYR A 158 -4.58 4.78 7.62
C TYR A 158 -4.78 6.21 7.10
N ILE A 159 -4.69 6.40 5.79
CA ILE A 159 -4.96 7.66 5.12
C ILE A 159 -6.21 7.53 4.26
N GLN A 160 -7.21 8.35 4.52
CA GLN A 160 -8.44 8.41 3.74
C GLN A 160 -8.44 9.68 2.88
N GLY A 161 -8.87 9.55 1.63
CA GLY A 161 -9.15 10.65 0.71
C GLY A 161 -10.63 10.71 0.38
N ASP A 162 -11.40 11.51 1.11
CA ASP A 162 -12.79 11.88 0.78
C ASP A 162 -12.83 13.14 -0.13
N GLY A 163 -11.75 13.92 -0.11
CA GLY A 163 -11.40 15.02 -1.00
C GLY A 163 -10.09 14.73 -1.73
N VAL A 164 -9.00 15.41 -1.36
CA VAL A 164 -7.69 15.22 -2.03
C VAL A 164 -6.62 14.89 -1.00
N THR A 165 -6.09 13.68 -1.09
CA THR A 165 -4.80 13.31 -0.49
C THR A 165 -3.74 13.35 -1.57
N SER A 166 -2.63 14.05 -1.36
CA SER A 166 -1.55 14.11 -2.34
C SER A 166 -0.19 14.24 -1.68
N GLY A 167 0.85 13.62 -2.22
CA GLY A 167 2.22 13.83 -1.75
C GLY A 167 2.54 13.13 -0.42
N ALA A 168 1.69 12.22 0.05
CA ALA A 168 1.94 11.50 1.29
C ALA A 168 3.17 10.58 1.15
N MET A 169 4.08 10.64 2.13
CA MET A 169 5.30 9.84 2.16
C MET A 169 5.37 8.99 3.43
N LEU A 170 5.32 7.66 3.27
CA LEU A 170 5.45 6.70 4.36
C LEU A 170 6.78 5.97 4.23
N LEU A 171 7.76 6.33 5.08
CA LEU A 171 9.16 5.95 4.89
C LEU A 171 9.73 5.22 6.11
N ARG A 172 10.31 4.02 5.92
CA ARG A 172 11.09 3.34 6.98
C ARG A 172 10.34 3.13 8.29
N ASN A 173 9.02 2.95 8.22
CA ASN A 173 8.24 2.58 9.39
C ASN A 173 8.32 1.07 9.60
N THR A 174 8.32 0.65 10.86
CA THR A 174 8.13 -0.76 11.25
C THR A 174 6.73 -0.91 11.80
N ILE A 175 5.92 -1.78 11.22
CA ILE A 175 4.54 -2.06 11.63
C ILE A 175 4.45 -3.55 11.96
N ASN A 176 3.98 -3.87 13.17
CA ASN A 176 3.87 -5.24 13.64
C ASN A 176 2.54 -5.49 14.36
N GLY A 177 1.84 -6.55 13.95
CA GLY A 177 0.62 -6.99 14.62
C GLY A 177 -0.59 -6.12 14.31
N ALA A 178 -0.75 -5.65 13.06
CA ALA A 178 -1.96 -4.93 12.68
C ALA A 178 -3.14 -5.92 12.62
N ALA A 179 -4.26 -5.58 13.27
CA ALA A 179 -5.47 -6.41 13.29
C ALA A 179 -6.28 -6.32 11.99
N GLN A 180 -5.88 -5.45 11.07
CA GLN A 180 -6.32 -5.38 9.67
C GLN A 180 -5.11 -5.13 8.76
N GLN A 181 -5.05 -3.98 8.08
CA GLN A 181 -3.96 -3.64 7.17
C GLN A 181 -2.76 -3.02 7.91
N GLY A 182 -1.55 -3.33 7.44
CA GLY A 182 -0.36 -2.60 7.89
C GLY A 182 -0.45 -1.12 7.48
N ILE A 183 -0.69 -0.87 6.20
CA ILE A 183 -0.91 0.45 5.63
C ILE A 183 -2.19 0.42 4.78
N LEU A 184 -3.08 1.38 4.97
CA LEU A 184 -4.27 1.59 4.15
C LEU A 184 -4.30 3.01 3.58
N PHE A 185 -4.47 3.09 2.26
CA PHE A 185 -4.90 4.28 1.54
C PHE A 185 -6.28 4.01 0.93
N GLU A 186 -7.25 4.88 1.21
CA GLU A 186 -8.64 4.67 0.77
C GLU A 186 -9.22 5.96 0.18
N ALA A 187 -9.42 6.01 -1.14
CA ALA A 187 -10.10 7.12 -1.81
C ALA A 187 -11.59 6.79 -1.97
N ILE A 188 -12.48 7.65 -1.45
CA ILE A 188 -13.93 7.41 -1.46
C ILE A 188 -14.71 8.66 -1.84
N ASN A 189 -16.00 8.50 -2.17
CA ASN A 189 -16.95 9.57 -2.48
C ASN A 189 -16.46 10.59 -3.52
N GLY A 190 -15.69 10.15 -4.51
CA GLY A 190 -15.12 11.00 -5.55
C GLY A 190 -13.79 11.66 -5.16
N GLY A 191 -13.17 11.20 -4.07
CA GLY A 191 -11.87 11.65 -3.62
C GLY A 191 -10.72 11.15 -4.49
N ALA A 192 -9.52 11.66 -4.21
CA ALA A 192 -8.31 11.30 -4.94
C ALA A 192 -7.13 11.07 -4.00
N ILE A 193 -6.31 10.07 -4.35
CA ILE A 193 -5.01 9.82 -3.74
C ILE A 193 -3.95 9.92 -4.84
N ALA A 194 -3.05 10.89 -4.69
CA ALA A 194 -2.05 11.20 -5.71
C ALA A 194 -0.62 11.27 -5.17
N ASN A 195 0.36 11.05 -6.03
CA ASN A 195 1.79 11.32 -5.77
C ASN A 195 2.30 10.71 -4.45
N THR A 196 1.85 9.49 -4.16
CA THR A 196 2.08 8.83 -2.87
C THR A 196 3.28 7.90 -2.94
N VAL A 197 4.12 7.93 -1.91
CA VAL A 197 5.32 7.10 -1.81
C VAL A 197 5.27 6.27 -0.54
N ILE A 198 5.26 4.94 -0.70
CA ILE A 198 5.36 3.97 0.39
C ILE A 198 6.69 3.23 0.21
N ASN A 199 7.71 3.64 0.97
CA ASN A 199 9.08 3.19 0.74
C ASN A 199 9.79 2.65 1.98
N SER A 200 10.47 1.52 1.82
CA SER A 200 11.37 0.94 2.82
C SER A 200 10.70 0.61 4.16
N ASN A 201 9.39 0.35 4.18
CA ASN A 201 8.69 -0.04 5.41
C ASN A 201 8.85 -1.54 5.67
N ILE A 202 8.82 -1.93 6.94
CA ILE A 202 8.79 -3.32 7.40
C ILE A 202 7.42 -3.57 7.99
N ILE A 203 6.62 -4.45 7.39
CA ILE A 203 5.26 -4.77 7.81
C ILE A 203 5.21 -6.26 8.12
N SER A 204 4.70 -6.60 9.30
CA SER A 204 4.66 -7.98 9.75
C SER A 204 3.43 -8.30 10.58
N ASN A 205 2.94 -9.55 10.47
CA ASN A 205 1.83 -10.06 11.27
C ASN A 205 0.56 -9.19 11.12
N SER A 206 0.28 -8.70 9.91
CA SER A 206 -1.03 -8.14 9.57
C SER A 206 -2.02 -9.27 9.31
N THR A 207 -3.29 -9.06 9.61
CA THR A 207 -4.33 -10.09 9.44
C THR A 207 -5.12 -9.99 8.13
N VAL A 208 -5.15 -8.79 7.54
CA VAL A 208 -5.72 -8.55 6.22
C VAL A 208 -4.54 -8.31 5.28
N ASP A 209 -4.26 -7.10 4.83
CA ASP A 209 -3.15 -6.88 3.89
C ASP A 209 -1.90 -6.32 4.56
N GLY A 210 -0.75 -6.54 3.92
CA GLY A 210 0.43 -5.74 4.24
C GLY A 210 0.17 -4.27 3.91
N ILE A 211 -0.13 -3.99 2.64
CA ILE A 211 -0.45 -2.67 2.10
C ILE A 211 -1.70 -2.76 1.24
N ARG A 212 -2.73 -1.96 1.53
CA ARG A 212 -3.92 -1.81 0.68
C ARG A 212 -4.03 -0.38 0.16
N ILE A 213 -4.31 -0.23 -1.13
CA ILE A 213 -4.59 1.07 -1.76
C ILE A 213 -5.83 0.90 -2.62
N THR A 214 -6.92 1.58 -2.27
CA THR A 214 -8.19 1.41 -2.96
C THR A 214 -8.84 2.73 -3.35
N ALA A 215 -9.58 2.71 -4.46
CA ALA A 215 -10.46 3.80 -4.85
C ALA A 215 -11.88 3.28 -5.16
N ALA A 216 -12.87 3.87 -4.51
CA ALA A 216 -14.28 3.56 -4.67
C ALA A 216 -15.11 4.82 -4.96
N ASP A 217 -16.29 4.63 -5.55
CA ASP A 217 -17.28 5.68 -5.77
C ASP A 217 -16.79 6.88 -6.61
N ASN A 218 -16.32 6.60 -7.83
CA ASN A 218 -15.75 7.56 -8.79
C ASN A 218 -14.50 8.29 -8.28
N SER A 219 -13.70 7.60 -7.47
CA SER A 219 -12.44 8.13 -6.93
C SER A 219 -11.24 7.84 -7.85
N ALA A 220 -10.09 8.40 -7.53
CA ALA A 220 -8.88 8.24 -8.35
C ALA A 220 -7.62 7.89 -7.54
N LEU A 221 -6.81 7.00 -8.09
CA LEU A 221 -5.42 6.74 -7.68
C LEU A 221 -4.48 7.22 -8.79
N THR A 222 -3.47 8.02 -8.47
CA THR A 222 -2.54 8.52 -9.50
C THR A 222 -1.12 8.65 -8.98
N ASN A 223 -0.12 8.17 -9.74
CA ASN A 223 1.29 8.28 -9.39
C ASN A 223 1.60 7.67 -8.02
N ILE A 224 1.31 6.38 -7.86
CA ILE A 224 1.51 5.65 -6.61
C ILE A 224 2.77 4.80 -6.73
N ALA A 225 3.69 4.95 -5.78
CA ALA A 225 4.93 4.19 -5.74
C ALA A 225 5.04 3.39 -4.43
N VAL A 226 5.05 2.05 -4.55
CA VAL A 226 5.23 1.11 -3.45
C VAL A 226 6.56 0.38 -3.67
N SER A 227 7.60 0.74 -2.91
CA SER A 227 8.93 0.21 -3.18
C SER A 227 9.78 -0.14 -1.96
N ARG A 228 10.64 -1.15 -2.11
CA ARG A 228 11.60 -1.58 -1.06
C ARG A 228 10.96 -1.97 0.27
N ASN A 229 9.67 -2.29 0.28
CA ASN A 229 9.01 -2.72 1.51
C ASN A 229 9.30 -4.20 1.76
N THR A 230 9.43 -4.57 3.03
CA THR A 230 9.47 -5.97 3.48
C THR A 230 8.14 -6.28 4.14
N ILE A 231 7.39 -7.23 3.60
CA ILE A 231 6.05 -7.61 4.03
C ILE A 231 6.08 -9.10 4.34
N GLN A 232 5.78 -9.47 5.58
CA GLN A 232 5.90 -10.87 6.01
C GLN A 232 4.79 -11.30 6.96
N ASN A 233 4.43 -12.58 6.92
CA ASN A 233 3.42 -13.16 7.81
C ASN A 233 2.09 -12.39 7.74
N VAL A 234 1.62 -12.12 6.52
CA VAL A 234 0.30 -11.54 6.31
C VAL A 234 -0.69 -12.69 6.29
N LEU A 235 -1.28 -12.97 7.45
CA LEU A 235 -2.01 -14.20 7.71
C LEU A 235 -3.41 -13.86 8.17
N ASN A 236 -4.43 -14.31 7.46
CA ASN A 236 -5.80 -14.16 7.94
C ASN A 236 -6.14 -15.27 8.97
N PRO A 237 -6.24 -14.94 10.28
CA PRO A 237 -6.44 -15.95 11.33
C PRO A 237 -7.90 -16.44 11.40
N ALA A 238 -8.82 -15.80 10.68
CA ALA A 238 -10.23 -16.16 10.63
C ALA A 238 -10.63 -16.32 9.17
N ALA A 239 -11.50 -17.28 8.83
CA ALA A 239 -12.11 -17.35 7.49
C ALA A 239 -13.10 -16.18 7.26
N THR A 240 -12.71 -14.95 7.59
CA THR A 240 -13.38 -13.71 7.23
C THR A 240 -13.24 -13.52 5.72
N LEU A 241 -14.21 -12.80 5.14
CA LEU A 241 -14.32 -12.59 3.70
C LEU A 241 -13.24 -11.68 3.11
N GLU A 242 -12.31 -11.19 3.93
CA GLU A 242 -11.22 -10.35 3.45
C GLU A 242 -9.99 -11.20 3.13
N PHE A 243 -9.47 -10.96 1.93
CA PHE A 243 -8.21 -11.52 1.48
C PHE A 243 -7.05 -10.89 2.21
N ALA A 244 -5.98 -11.68 2.36
CA ALA A 244 -4.80 -11.28 3.08
C ALA A 244 -3.60 -11.27 2.16
N ASP A 245 -3.52 -10.22 1.36
CA ASP A 245 -2.53 -10.01 0.30
C ASP A 245 -1.30 -9.28 0.84
N GLY A 246 -0.15 -9.50 0.22
CA GLY A 246 1.05 -8.71 0.53
C GLY A 246 0.80 -7.24 0.20
N ILE A 247 0.43 -6.98 -1.05
CA ILE A 247 0.04 -5.67 -1.58
C ILE A 247 -1.25 -5.83 -2.38
N ASP A 248 -2.32 -5.15 -1.98
CA ASP A 248 -3.61 -5.12 -2.70
C ASP A 248 -3.88 -3.71 -3.24
N ILE A 249 -4.07 -3.59 -4.56
CA ILE A 249 -4.45 -2.34 -5.22
C ILE A 249 -5.67 -2.57 -6.07
N PHE A 250 -6.81 -1.99 -5.71
CA PHE A 250 -8.01 -2.15 -6.52
C PHE A 250 -8.83 -0.88 -6.66
N VAL A 251 -9.63 -0.86 -7.73
CA VAL A 251 -10.62 0.19 -7.96
C VAL A 251 -12.01 -0.40 -8.12
N SER A 252 -13.04 0.36 -7.78
CA SER A 252 -14.44 -0.03 -7.93
C SER A 252 -15.32 1.15 -8.34
N SER A 253 -16.58 0.89 -8.73
CA SER A 253 -17.63 1.91 -8.88
C SER A 253 -17.22 3.13 -9.73
N GLY A 254 -16.67 2.92 -10.91
CA GLY A 254 -16.28 4.01 -11.84
C GLY A 254 -14.95 4.69 -11.49
N SER A 255 -14.22 4.18 -10.50
CA SER A 255 -12.93 4.73 -10.08
C SER A 255 -11.78 4.35 -11.01
N THR A 256 -10.72 5.15 -11.01
CA THR A 256 -9.54 4.96 -11.87
C THR A 256 -8.25 4.79 -11.07
N ALA A 257 -7.30 4.04 -11.63
CA ALA A 257 -5.92 4.00 -11.15
C ALA A 257 -4.93 4.18 -12.31
N GLU A 258 -4.01 5.13 -12.17
CA GLU A 258 -3.02 5.43 -13.20
C GLU A 258 -1.62 5.58 -12.62
N ASN A 259 -0.60 5.10 -13.36
CA ASN A 259 0.81 5.27 -13.05
C ASN A 259 1.17 4.65 -11.69
N ILE A 260 0.94 3.34 -11.58
CA ILE A 260 1.19 2.55 -10.37
C ILE A 260 2.53 1.82 -10.52
N THR A 261 3.45 2.01 -9.59
CA THR A 261 4.74 1.31 -9.56
C THR A 261 4.87 0.50 -8.28
N ILE A 262 5.09 -0.81 -8.43
CA ILE A 262 5.37 -1.75 -7.33
C ILE A 262 6.74 -2.38 -7.58
N SER A 263 7.76 -1.98 -6.81
CA SER A 263 9.13 -2.41 -7.12
C SER A 263 10.03 -2.72 -5.94
N GLU A 264 10.94 -3.67 -6.13
CA GLU A 264 11.98 -4.01 -5.15
C GLU A 264 11.42 -4.43 -3.78
N ASN A 265 10.17 -4.91 -3.71
CA ASN A 265 9.59 -5.38 -2.45
C ASN A 265 9.98 -6.83 -2.17
N ILE A 266 10.06 -7.18 -0.89
CA ILE A 266 10.21 -8.55 -0.40
C ILE A 266 8.88 -8.93 0.27
N ILE A 267 8.20 -9.94 -0.25
CA ILE A 267 6.88 -10.37 0.19
C ILE A 267 6.97 -11.87 0.50
N ASP A 268 6.74 -12.25 1.75
CA ASP A 268 6.92 -13.63 2.21
C ASP A 268 5.82 -14.10 3.15
N ASN A 269 5.44 -15.37 3.04
CA ASN A 269 4.48 -16.02 3.94
C ASN A 269 3.16 -15.25 4.04
N VAL A 270 2.48 -15.16 2.89
CA VAL A 270 1.22 -14.45 2.72
C VAL A 270 0.11 -15.46 2.46
N ALA A 271 -1.01 -15.33 3.16
CA ALA A 271 -2.09 -16.32 3.14
C ALA A 271 -2.88 -16.33 1.82
N ASP A 272 -2.91 -15.20 1.12
CA ASP A 272 -3.57 -15.01 -0.16
C ASP A 272 -2.53 -14.68 -1.26
N ASP A 273 -2.64 -13.58 -2.00
CA ASP A 273 -1.76 -13.25 -3.11
C ASP A 273 -0.58 -12.37 -2.68
N GLY A 274 0.56 -12.51 -3.37
CA GLY A 274 1.72 -11.69 -3.08
C GLY A 274 1.47 -10.22 -3.44
N ILE A 275 1.07 -9.99 -4.69
CA ILE A 275 0.64 -8.70 -5.21
C ILE A 275 -0.68 -8.93 -5.95
N ASN A 276 -1.71 -8.19 -5.56
CA ASN A 276 -3.01 -8.21 -6.18
C ASN A 276 -3.32 -6.84 -6.80
N ILE A 277 -3.70 -6.80 -8.08
CA ILE A 277 -4.14 -5.57 -8.74
C ILE A 277 -5.37 -5.80 -9.60
N GLY A 278 -6.41 -4.98 -9.44
CA GLY A 278 -7.58 -5.19 -10.27
C GLY A 278 -8.78 -4.32 -10.01
N VAL A 279 -9.85 -4.66 -10.73
CA VAL A 279 -11.15 -3.99 -10.58
C VAL A 279 -12.10 -4.91 -9.82
N ARG A 280 -12.62 -4.40 -8.69
CA ARG A 280 -13.47 -5.14 -7.75
C ARG A 280 -14.90 -4.61 -7.77
N HIS A 281 -15.87 -5.52 -7.55
CA HIS A 281 -17.30 -5.25 -7.30
C HIS A 281 -18.17 -4.88 -8.53
N ILE A 282 -19.50 -4.89 -8.39
CA ILE A 282 -20.50 -4.56 -9.43
C ILE A 282 -21.51 -3.56 -8.84
N PRO A 283 -21.93 -2.50 -9.57
CA PRO A 283 -21.58 -2.18 -10.95
C PRO A 283 -20.33 -1.30 -11.07
N THR A 284 -19.35 -1.74 -11.89
CA THR A 284 -18.08 -1.01 -12.17
C THR A 284 -18.10 -0.35 -13.54
N ILE A 285 -19.19 0.31 -13.91
CA ILE A 285 -19.23 1.05 -15.18
C ILE A 285 -18.17 2.15 -15.13
N GLY A 286 -17.18 2.06 -16.02
CA GLY A 286 -16.15 3.09 -16.20
C GLY A 286 -14.86 2.91 -15.38
N SER A 287 -14.73 1.85 -14.59
CA SER A 287 -13.48 1.60 -13.86
C SER A 287 -12.33 1.26 -14.81
N HIS A 288 -11.15 1.84 -14.54
CA HIS A 288 -9.99 1.75 -15.41
C HIS A 288 -8.70 1.67 -14.61
N ILE A 289 -7.79 0.80 -15.02
CA ILE A 289 -6.43 0.74 -14.48
C ILE A 289 -5.45 0.88 -15.64
N SER A 290 -4.48 1.77 -15.52
CA SER A 290 -3.45 1.93 -16.54
C SER A 290 -2.04 2.23 -16.02
N ASN A 291 -1.06 1.92 -16.86
CA ASN A 291 0.36 2.21 -16.63
C ASN A 291 0.87 1.60 -15.32
N VAL A 292 0.70 0.30 -15.19
CA VAL A 292 1.13 -0.47 -14.01
C VAL A 292 2.50 -1.07 -14.28
N VAL A 293 3.46 -0.81 -13.40
CA VAL A 293 4.81 -1.41 -13.43
C VAL A 293 5.03 -2.24 -12.17
N ILE A 294 5.19 -3.55 -12.32
CA ILE A 294 5.54 -4.47 -11.23
C ILE A 294 6.92 -5.03 -11.51
N SER A 295 7.94 -4.61 -10.75
CA SER A 295 9.32 -5.00 -11.10
C SER A 295 10.27 -5.30 -9.95
N ASN A 296 11.18 -6.25 -10.17
CA ASN A 296 12.26 -6.58 -9.23
C ASN A 296 11.76 -7.00 -7.83
N ASN A 297 10.53 -7.53 -7.70
CA ASN A 297 10.02 -8.00 -6.42
C ASN A 297 10.49 -9.44 -6.14
N GLN A 298 10.72 -9.76 -4.87
CA GLN A 298 10.95 -11.12 -4.38
C GLN A 298 9.71 -11.57 -3.61
N ILE A 299 9.05 -12.61 -4.13
CA ILE A 299 7.76 -13.07 -3.65
C ILE A 299 7.88 -14.57 -3.32
N SER A 300 7.62 -14.96 -2.07
CA SER A 300 7.77 -16.34 -1.63
C SER A 300 6.69 -16.81 -0.68
N ASN A 301 6.40 -18.12 -0.71
CA ASN A 301 5.50 -18.79 0.23
C ASN A 301 4.11 -18.14 0.25
N ILE A 302 3.45 -18.17 -0.91
CA ILE A 302 2.19 -17.45 -1.17
C ILE A 302 1.03 -18.45 -1.26
N GLY A 303 -0.06 -18.11 -0.58
CA GLY A 303 -1.21 -18.96 -0.37
C GLY A 303 -1.10 -19.79 0.91
N SER A 304 -2.24 -20.16 1.46
CA SER A 304 -2.34 -21.09 2.59
C SER A 304 -3.38 -22.16 2.30
N ASP A 305 -3.36 -23.27 3.03
CA ASP A 305 -4.33 -24.36 2.84
C ASP A 305 -5.79 -23.91 3.01
N THR A 306 -6.02 -22.91 3.86
CA THR A 306 -7.34 -22.35 4.18
C THR A 306 -7.94 -21.55 3.02
N TYR A 307 -7.13 -20.82 2.26
CA TYR A 307 -7.60 -19.97 1.17
C TYR A 307 -7.32 -20.64 -0.17
N ALA A 308 -8.33 -20.69 -1.02
CA ALA A 308 -8.21 -21.25 -2.36
C ALA A 308 -7.52 -20.27 -3.34
N CYS A 309 -6.74 -19.34 -2.80
CA CYS A 309 -5.93 -18.32 -3.46
C CYS A 309 -4.44 -18.48 -3.08
N GLY A 310 -3.53 -17.76 -3.73
CA GLY A 310 -2.10 -18.03 -3.59
C GLY A 310 -1.27 -17.82 -4.86
N THR A 311 -1.53 -16.74 -5.58
CA THR A 311 -0.79 -16.32 -6.76
C THR A 311 0.31 -15.35 -6.33
N GLY A 312 1.51 -15.48 -6.89
CA GLY A 312 2.57 -14.50 -6.64
C GLY A 312 2.15 -13.08 -7.06
N ILE A 313 1.68 -12.92 -8.29
CA ILE A 313 1.11 -11.67 -8.82
C ILE A 313 -0.21 -11.99 -9.52
N GLU A 314 -1.32 -11.46 -9.02
CA GLU A 314 -2.62 -11.50 -9.68
C GLU A 314 -2.97 -10.13 -10.29
N VAL A 315 -3.42 -10.16 -11.54
CA VAL A 315 -4.10 -9.04 -12.20
C VAL A 315 -5.52 -9.48 -12.51
N PHE A 316 -6.51 -8.92 -11.81
CA PHE A 316 -7.90 -9.37 -11.95
C PHE A 316 -8.83 -8.29 -12.50
N ASN A 317 -9.87 -8.75 -13.17
CA ASN A 317 -10.96 -7.93 -13.65
C ASN A 317 -12.30 -8.63 -13.39
N ASN A 318 -12.94 -8.22 -12.30
CA ASN A 318 -14.22 -8.76 -11.86
C ASN A 318 -15.39 -7.84 -12.24
N GLY A 319 -15.15 -6.91 -13.16
CA GLY A 319 -16.15 -5.93 -13.58
C GLY A 319 -17.22 -6.51 -14.51
N SER A 320 -18.42 -5.94 -14.43
CA SER A 320 -19.59 -6.29 -15.26
C SER A 320 -19.61 -5.68 -16.66
N ASP A 321 -18.69 -4.75 -16.95
CA ASP A 321 -18.70 -3.91 -18.14
C ASP A 321 -17.27 -3.74 -18.70
N ALA A 322 -17.10 -2.91 -19.74
CA ALA A 322 -15.86 -2.63 -20.47
C ALA A 322 -14.73 -2.00 -19.60
N VAL A 323 -14.32 -2.72 -18.57
CA VAL A 323 -13.16 -2.43 -17.74
C VAL A 323 -11.92 -2.75 -18.56
N VAL A 324 -11.03 -1.76 -18.65
CA VAL A 324 -9.75 -1.90 -19.31
C VAL A 324 -8.67 -1.83 -18.24
N ILE A 325 -7.82 -2.85 -18.24
CA ILE A 325 -6.56 -2.86 -17.48
C ILE A 325 -5.44 -2.88 -18.52
N GLU A 326 -4.73 -1.76 -18.67
CA GLU A 326 -3.77 -1.58 -19.76
C GLU A 326 -2.42 -1.01 -19.33
N GLY A 327 -1.43 -1.07 -20.22
CA GLY A 327 -0.10 -0.57 -19.90
C GLY A 327 0.60 -1.37 -18.81
N ILE A 328 0.32 -2.67 -18.70
CA ILE A 328 0.88 -3.51 -17.63
C ILE A 328 2.28 -3.99 -18.03
N SER A 329 3.27 -3.70 -17.19
CA SER A 329 4.65 -4.16 -17.30
C SER A 329 5.04 -4.96 -16.07
N ILE A 330 5.27 -6.27 -16.22
CA ILE A 330 5.72 -7.15 -15.13
C ILE A 330 7.13 -7.65 -15.45
N THR A 331 8.15 -7.19 -14.74
CA THR A 331 9.55 -7.49 -15.09
C THR A 331 10.46 -7.87 -13.93
N ASN A 332 11.37 -8.82 -14.16
CA ASN A 332 12.43 -9.19 -13.20
C ASN A 332 11.93 -9.60 -11.80
N ASN A 333 10.70 -10.09 -11.68
CA ASN A 333 10.19 -10.59 -10.39
C ASN A 333 10.68 -12.01 -10.16
N THR A 334 11.05 -12.34 -8.92
CA THR A 334 11.37 -13.71 -8.49
C THR A 334 10.23 -14.21 -7.64
N ILE A 335 9.54 -15.25 -8.10
CA ILE A 335 8.36 -15.82 -7.43
C ILE A 335 8.66 -17.29 -7.11
N SER A 336 8.45 -17.71 -5.87
CA SER A 336 8.69 -19.08 -5.43
C SER A 336 7.64 -19.56 -4.44
N ASN A 337 7.33 -20.85 -4.47
CA ASN A 337 6.34 -21.47 -3.60
C ASN A 337 4.98 -20.74 -3.56
N ALA A 338 4.49 -20.29 -4.72
CA ALA A 338 3.12 -19.78 -4.87
C ALA A 338 2.17 -20.94 -5.20
N ARG A 339 1.08 -21.06 -4.43
CA ARG A 339 0.15 -22.20 -4.48
C ARG A 339 -0.57 -22.35 -5.83
N HIS A 340 -1.06 -21.26 -6.42
CA HIS A 340 -1.94 -21.30 -7.60
C HIS A 340 -1.33 -20.79 -8.89
N GLY A 341 -0.17 -20.16 -8.81
CA GLY A 341 0.58 -19.72 -9.97
C GLY A 341 1.54 -18.61 -9.61
N SER A 342 2.50 -18.39 -10.49
CA SER A 342 3.42 -17.27 -10.29
C SER A 342 2.75 -15.97 -10.70
N ILE A 343 2.20 -15.92 -11.92
CA ILE A 343 1.49 -14.75 -12.42
C ILE A 343 0.16 -15.19 -13.02
N LEU A 344 -0.92 -14.50 -12.63
CA LEU A 344 -2.26 -14.78 -13.09
C LEU A 344 -2.94 -13.52 -13.64
N PHE A 345 -3.57 -13.67 -14.81
CA PHE A 345 -4.58 -12.73 -15.28
C PHE A 345 -5.95 -13.39 -15.17
N ASP A 346 -6.80 -12.89 -14.28
CA ASP A 346 -8.16 -13.41 -14.07
C ASP A 346 -9.23 -12.43 -14.55
N SER A 347 -10.09 -12.87 -15.47
CA SER A 347 -11.37 -12.22 -15.71
C SER A 347 -12.48 -13.17 -15.35
N THR A 348 -12.99 -13.03 -14.13
CA THR A 348 -14.14 -13.76 -13.65
C THR A 348 -15.38 -12.89 -13.74
N ASN A 349 -16.24 -13.23 -14.69
CA ASN A 349 -17.54 -12.59 -14.83
C ASN A 349 -18.44 -13.05 -13.67
N VAL A 350 -18.85 -12.13 -12.79
CA VAL A 350 -19.74 -12.45 -11.67
C VAL A 350 -21.13 -12.79 -12.21
N SER A 351 -21.68 -13.93 -11.81
CA SER A 351 -22.72 -14.70 -12.50
C SER A 351 -24.12 -14.06 -12.65
N ASN A 352 -24.30 -12.77 -12.35
CA ASN A 352 -25.62 -12.15 -12.21
C ASN A 352 -25.95 -11.05 -13.24
N VAL A 353 -25.12 -10.85 -14.28
CA VAL A 353 -25.41 -9.86 -15.34
C VAL A 353 -26.15 -10.53 -16.51
N PRO A 354 -27.42 -10.16 -16.81
CA PRO A 354 -28.12 -10.63 -17.99
C PRO A 354 -27.66 -9.84 -19.23
N ALA A 355 -27.31 -10.54 -20.32
CA ALA A 355 -26.88 -10.03 -21.64
C ALA A 355 -25.35 -9.90 -21.85
N PRO A 356 -24.85 -9.79 -23.11
CA PRO A 356 -23.45 -10.07 -23.43
C PRO A 356 -22.54 -8.97 -22.89
N ASN A 357 -21.87 -9.26 -21.78
CA ASN A 357 -20.81 -8.43 -21.23
C ASN A 357 -19.62 -8.40 -22.23
N PRO A 358 -19.26 -7.24 -22.81
CA PRO A 358 -18.03 -7.09 -23.56
C PRO A 358 -16.88 -7.28 -22.56
N GLY A 359 -16.28 -8.47 -22.57
CA GLY A 359 -15.31 -8.87 -21.56
C GLY A 359 -14.23 -7.83 -21.29
N GLY A 360 -13.71 -7.87 -20.06
CA GLY A 360 -12.54 -7.09 -19.67
C GLY A 360 -11.36 -7.29 -20.63
N ILE A 361 -10.67 -6.20 -20.95
CA ILE A 361 -9.49 -6.23 -21.81
C ILE A 361 -8.25 -6.03 -20.93
N PHE A 362 -7.29 -6.95 -21.06
CA PHE A 362 -5.95 -6.79 -20.50
C PHE A 362 -4.97 -6.44 -21.61
N ARG A 363 -4.23 -5.33 -21.46
CA ARG A 363 -3.12 -4.98 -22.38
C ARG A 363 -1.80 -4.99 -21.62
N VAL A 364 -1.01 -6.02 -21.88
CA VAL A 364 0.33 -6.21 -21.31
C VAL A 364 1.35 -5.64 -22.28
N THR A 365 2.13 -4.66 -21.83
CA THR A 365 3.13 -3.96 -22.63
C THR A 365 4.55 -4.50 -22.45
N ASN A 366 4.83 -5.16 -21.33
CA ASN A 366 6.13 -5.78 -21.09
C ASN A 366 6.01 -6.94 -20.11
N PHE A 367 6.64 -8.07 -20.43
CA PHE A 367 6.68 -9.25 -19.59
C PHE A 367 8.02 -9.95 -19.78
N THR A 368 9.03 -9.59 -18.99
CA THR A 368 10.42 -10.03 -19.22
C THR A 368 11.18 -10.28 -17.91
N GLY A 369 12.11 -11.24 -17.91
CA GLY A 369 13.01 -11.49 -16.78
C GLY A 369 12.39 -12.06 -15.50
N ASN A 370 11.07 -12.35 -15.49
CA ASN A 370 10.42 -12.98 -14.35
C ASN A 370 10.89 -14.43 -14.19
N THR A 371 11.24 -14.82 -12.97
CA THR A 371 11.69 -16.17 -12.62
C THR A 371 10.67 -16.80 -11.68
N SER A 372 10.17 -17.97 -12.07
CA SER A 372 9.26 -18.79 -11.28
C SER A 372 9.98 -20.03 -10.78
N ILE A 373 9.96 -20.28 -9.48
CA ILE A 373 10.59 -21.43 -8.82
C ILE A 373 9.52 -22.13 -7.98
N ASN A 374 8.54 -22.74 -8.66
CA ASN A 374 7.46 -23.49 -8.02
C ASN A 374 7.71 -25.01 -8.09
N PRO A 375 7.94 -25.71 -6.96
CA PRO A 375 8.21 -27.14 -6.97
C PRO A 375 6.98 -28.04 -7.23
N GLY A 376 5.78 -27.49 -7.44
CA GLY A 376 4.60 -28.28 -7.82
C GLY A 376 3.56 -27.47 -8.59
N ASN A 377 2.81 -28.12 -9.51
CA ASN A 377 1.59 -27.77 -10.29
C ASN A 377 1.27 -26.30 -10.69
N GLY A 378 2.12 -25.33 -10.36
CA GLY A 378 1.93 -23.91 -10.56
C GLY A 378 2.12 -23.57 -12.02
N VAL A 379 1.18 -22.80 -12.56
CA VAL A 379 1.32 -22.22 -13.88
C VAL A 379 2.21 -20.99 -13.76
N ASP A 380 3.26 -20.88 -14.58
CA ASP A 380 4.12 -19.68 -14.59
C ASP A 380 3.34 -18.45 -15.07
N LEU A 381 2.42 -18.65 -16.03
CA LEU A 381 1.48 -17.65 -16.54
C LEU A 381 0.11 -18.27 -16.82
N GLY A 382 -0.87 -17.94 -15.97
CA GLY A 382 -2.26 -18.39 -16.11
C GLY A 382 -3.16 -17.34 -16.76
N PHE A 383 -4.15 -17.81 -17.52
CA PHE A 383 -5.30 -17.00 -17.94
C PHE A 383 -6.57 -17.72 -17.49
N PHE A 384 -7.36 -17.08 -16.65
CA PHE A 384 -8.70 -17.54 -16.31
C PHE A 384 -9.74 -16.63 -16.95
N LEU A 385 -10.68 -17.25 -17.65
CA LEU A 385 -11.84 -16.60 -18.22
C LEU A 385 -13.06 -17.31 -17.65
N GLY A 386 -13.99 -16.54 -17.08
CA GLY A 386 -15.20 -17.04 -16.42
C GLY A 386 -16.04 -18.01 -17.26
N ASN A 387 -16.98 -18.72 -16.61
CA ASN A 387 -17.77 -19.80 -17.21
C ASN A 387 -18.84 -19.32 -18.20
N ASN A 388 -19.09 -18.01 -18.27
CA ASN A 388 -19.97 -17.42 -19.26
C ASN A 388 -19.17 -17.15 -20.55
N PRO A 389 -19.73 -17.39 -21.74
CA PRO A 389 -19.08 -17.07 -22.99
C PRO A 389 -18.82 -15.56 -23.05
N VAL A 390 -17.63 -15.15 -22.63
CA VAL A 390 -17.20 -13.76 -22.68
C VAL A 390 -16.83 -13.47 -24.13
N THR A 391 -17.76 -12.89 -24.87
CA THR A 391 -17.45 -12.30 -26.17
C THR A 391 -16.64 -11.02 -25.92
N GLY A 392 -15.35 -11.03 -26.22
CA GLY A 392 -14.52 -9.82 -26.24
C GLY A 392 -13.44 -9.70 -25.17
N ALA A 393 -13.32 -10.63 -24.21
CA ALA A 393 -12.15 -10.65 -23.35
C ALA A 393 -10.90 -11.01 -24.18
N SER A 394 -9.93 -10.11 -24.20
CA SER A 394 -8.64 -10.32 -24.84
C SER A 394 -7.52 -10.02 -23.85
N VAL A 395 -6.46 -10.81 -23.94
CA VAL A 395 -5.16 -10.41 -23.42
C VAL A 395 -4.28 -10.10 -24.61
N GLU A 396 -3.90 -8.84 -24.73
CA GLU A 396 -3.03 -8.35 -25.79
C GLU A 396 -1.62 -8.18 -25.24
N PHE A 397 -0.68 -8.96 -25.78
CA PHE A 397 0.74 -8.80 -25.53
C PHE A 397 1.34 -7.95 -26.65
N SER A 398 1.86 -6.77 -26.31
CA SER A 398 2.59 -5.90 -27.25
C SER A 398 4.07 -5.82 -26.85
N GLY A 399 4.97 -5.92 -27.83
CA GLY A 399 6.41 -5.69 -27.61
C GLY A 399 7.27 -6.89 -27.15
N ILE A 400 6.78 -8.12 -27.24
CA ILE A 400 7.51 -9.34 -26.84
C ILE A 400 7.74 -10.20 -28.12
N GLY A 401 8.96 -10.66 -28.44
CA GLY A 401 9.36 -11.40 -29.69
C GLY A 401 9.23 -12.94 -29.52
N THR A 402 9.10 -13.86 -30.55
CA THR A 402 8.38 -15.19 -30.93
C THR A 402 7.90 -16.44 -30.09
N VAL A 403 6.63 -16.93 -30.15
CA VAL A 403 6.15 -18.19 -29.47
C VAL A 403 5.85 -19.29 -30.51
N GLN A 404 6.14 -20.56 -30.21
CA GLN A 404 5.64 -21.68 -31.02
C GLN A 404 4.13 -21.91 -30.78
N PRO A 405 3.31 -22.08 -31.83
CA PRO A 405 1.87 -22.29 -31.67
C PRO A 405 1.60 -23.56 -30.85
N PRO A 406 0.60 -23.55 -29.95
CA PRO A 406 0.22 -24.75 -29.23
C PRO A 406 -0.27 -25.83 -30.20
N PRO A 407 -0.03 -27.12 -29.92
CA PRO A 407 -0.64 -28.20 -30.69
C PRO A 407 -2.17 -28.07 -30.66
N PRO A 408 -2.87 -28.39 -31.75
CA PRO A 408 -4.30 -28.15 -31.86
C PRO A 408 -5.07 -28.90 -30.78
N VAL A 409 -5.80 -28.17 -29.93
CA VAL A 409 -6.73 -28.72 -28.94
C VAL A 409 -8.17 -28.38 -29.36
N ASN A 410 -9.08 -29.31 -29.05
CA ASN A 410 -10.49 -29.38 -29.45
C ASN A 410 -11.26 -28.04 -29.28
N PRO A 411 -12.17 -27.66 -30.21
CA PRO A 411 -12.75 -26.32 -30.28
C PRO A 411 -13.98 -26.21 -29.39
N VAL A 412 -13.79 -25.87 -28.11
CA VAL A 412 -14.86 -25.30 -27.29
C VAL A 412 -14.24 -24.17 -26.47
N VAL A 413 -14.59 -22.93 -26.79
CA VAL A 413 -14.13 -21.63 -26.25
C VAL A 413 -12.81 -21.09 -26.84
N SER A 414 -12.90 -20.34 -27.96
CA SER A 414 -11.77 -19.57 -28.50
C SER A 414 -11.69 -18.19 -27.83
N ALA A 415 -10.97 -18.10 -26.72
CA ALA A 415 -10.38 -16.82 -26.35
C ALA A 415 -9.23 -16.53 -27.32
N ALA A 416 -9.23 -15.36 -27.96
CA ALA A 416 -8.13 -14.96 -28.82
C ALA A 416 -6.97 -14.49 -27.92
N ILE A 417 -6.10 -15.41 -27.49
CA ILE A 417 -4.77 -15.04 -27.05
C ILE A 417 -4.01 -14.62 -28.32
N GLN A 418 -4.05 -13.33 -28.65
CA GLN A 418 -3.15 -12.76 -29.65
C GLN A 418 -1.79 -12.55 -29.00
N ALA A 419 -1.10 -13.66 -28.75
CA ALA A 419 0.30 -13.63 -28.37
C ALA A 419 1.12 -13.26 -29.60
N SER A 420 1.50 -12.00 -29.71
CA SER A 420 2.75 -11.71 -30.37
C SER A 420 3.86 -12.08 -29.37
N ASN A 421 4.39 -13.29 -29.54
CA ASN A 421 5.82 -13.57 -29.59
C ASN A 421 6.64 -13.68 -28.21
N ASN A 422 7.37 -14.81 -27.97
CA ASN A 422 8.36 -15.36 -26.94
C ASN A 422 8.01 -15.03 -25.49
N PHE A 423 7.26 -15.96 -24.94
CA PHE A 423 7.37 -16.35 -23.57
C PHE A 423 8.26 -17.60 -23.49
N ALA A 424 9.35 -17.54 -22.73
CA ALA A 424 10.13 -18.71 -22.34
C ALA A 424 9.52 -19.30 -21.05
N GLY A 425 8.33 -19.87 -21.18
CA GLY A 425 7.60 -20.48 -20.08
C GLY A 425 6.37 -21.22 -20.58
N THR A 426 5.70 -21.94 -19.68
CA THR A 426 4.49 -22.71 -20.05
C THR A 426 3.26 -21.84 -19.86
N ILE A 427 2.61 -21.42 -20.95
CA ILE A 427 1.26 -20.84 -20.88
C ILE A 427 0.29 -21.98 -20.67
N THR A 428 -0.42 -22.00 -19.54
CA THR A 428 -1.49 -22.98 -19.33
C THR A 428 -2.82 -22.24 -19.35
N GLN A 429 -3.61 -22.46 -20.40
CA GLN A 429 -5.01 -22.08 -20.39
C GLN A 429 -5.80 -23.14 -19.59
N ARG A 430 -6.47 -22.74 -18.51
CA ARG A 430 -7.33 -23.62 -17.73
C ARG A 430 -8.79 -23.33 -18.03
N THR A 431 -9.52 -24.35 -18.48
CA THR A 431 -10.98 -24.28 -18.62
C THR A 431 -11.65 -24.62 -17.29
N SER A 432 -12.85 -24.08 -17.09
CA SER A 432 -13.52 -23.95 -15.81
C SER A 432 -13.98 -25.24 -15.12
N THR A 433 -13.89 -26.40 -15.74
CA THR A 433 -14.42 -27.65 -15.18
C THR A 433 -13.52 -28.27 -14.09
N ASN A 434 -12.31 -27.72 -13.88
CA ASN A 434 -11.36 -28.18 -12.86
C ASN A 434 -11.25 -27.22 -11.66
N ARG A 435 -12.32 -26.49 -11.32
CA ARG A 435 -12.37 -25.59 -10.15
C ARG A 435 -12.77 -26.26 -8.83
N ASN A 436 -12.43 -27.52 -8.58
CA ASN A 436 -12.74 -28.18 -7.29
C ASN A 436 -11.86 -27.67 -6.11
N GLY A 437 -11.29 -26.47 -6.22
CA GLY A 437 -10.46 -25.82 -5.20
C GLY A 437 -10.01 -24.40 -5.56
N VAL A 438 -10.85 -23.60 -6.26
CA VAL A 438 -10.52 -22.21 -6.65
C VAL A 438 -11.09 -21.22 -5.66
N CYS A 439 -10.33 -20.14 -5.40
CA CYS A 439 -10.69 -18.92 -4.67
C CYS A 439 -12.20 -18.70 -4.58
N PRO A 440 -12.81 -18.76 -3.38
CA PRO A 440 -14.08 -18.08 -3.19
C PRO A 440 -13.83 -16.59 -3.41
N MET A 441 -14.37 -16.04 -4.48
CA MET A 441 -14.34 -14.59 -4.72
C MET A 441 -15.27 -13.88 -3.71
N PRO A 442 -15.01 -12.61 -3.36
CA PRO A 442 -15.91 -11.78 -2.58
C PRO A 442 -17.08 -11.28 -3.42
#